data_AF-A0A7W7F618-F1
#
_entry.id   AF-A0A7W7F618-F1
#
_cell.length_a   1.000
_cell.length_b   1.000
_cell.length_c   1.000
_cell.angle_alpha   90.00
_cell.angle_beta   90.00
_cell.angle_gamma   90.00
#
_symmetry.space_group_name_H-M   'P 1'
#
loop_
_entity.id
_entity.type
_entity.pdbx_description
1 polymer ?
#
loop_
_entity_poly.entity_id
_entity_poly.type
_entity_poly.pdbx_seq_one_letter_code
_entity_poly.pdbx_strand_id
1 'polypeptide(L)'
;MVDDVCSTWQVSIRRACSVLRAERSSYHYRGKGTGQADLKQRIKEIAGTRVRYGYRRIHVLLQREGWAINGKRVYRLYKEMGLQLRKKAPKRRVKAKLREGRCAASRVNDVWAMDFVHDQLATGPKLRVLTVVDTFSRYSPAVVPRFRFRAPDVIDVLEDASCDRGRR
;
A
#
# COMPACT_ATOMS: atom_id res chain seq x y z
N MET A 1 40.15 -10.39 -31.12
CA MET A 1 40.52 -9.15 -31.85
C MET A 1 41.92 -8.64 -31.51
N VAL A 2 42.20 -8.13 -30.30
CA VAL A 2 43.58 -7.70 -29.94
C VAL A 2 44.52 -8.91 -29.87
N ASP A 3 44.08 -10.01 -29.27
CA ASP A 3 44.86 -11.24 -29.18
C ASP A 3 45.18 -11.85 -30.56
N ASP A 4 44.25 -11.80 -31.50
CA ASP A 4 44.43 -12.31 -32.87
C ASP A 4 45.48 -11.50 -33.66
N VAL A 5 45.52 -10.19 -33.44
CA VAL A 5 46.53 -9.31 -34.07
C VAL A 5 47.90 -9.54 -33.46
N CYS A 6 47.98 -9.75 -32.14
CA CYS A 6 49.21 -10.11 -31.45
C CYS A 6 49.77 -11.45 -31.95
N SER A 7 48.92 -12.47 -32.14
CA SER A 7 49.35 -13.80 -32.57
C SER A 7 49.73 -13.85 -34.06
N THR A 8 48.95 -13.21 -34.93
CA THR A 8 49.17 -13.24 -36.39
C THR A 8 50.39 -12.42 -36.81
N TRP A 9 50.60 -11.27 -36.17
CA TRP A 9 51.64 -10.31 -36.56
C TRP A 9 52.82 -10.26 -35.59
N GLN A 10 52.84 -11.10 -34.54
CA GLN A 10 53.90 -11.15 -33.52
C GLN A 10 54.22 -9.77 -32.92
N VAL A 11 53.19 -8.95 -32.69
CA VAL A 11 53.32 -7.59 -32.16
C VAL A 11 52.90 -7.52 -30.69
N SER A 12 53.50 -6.59 -29.93
CA SER A 12 53.11 -6.36 -28.54
C SER A 12 51.66 -5.88 -28.41
N ILE A 13 51.02 -6.19 -27.28
CA ILE A 13 49.66 -5.72 -26.94
C ILE A 13 49.54 -4.20 -27.09
N ARG A 14 50.59 -3.45 -26.70
CA ARG A 14 50.64 -2.00 -26.87
C ARG A 14 50.50 -1.60 -28.35
N ARG A 15 51.22 -2.27 -29.25
CA ARG A 15 51.20 -1.98 -30.68
C ARG A 15 49.89 -2.44 -31.32
N ALA A 16 49.37 -3.61 -30.95
CA ALA A 16 48.07 -4.10 -31.39
C ALA A 16 46.93 -3.15 -30.98
N CYS A 17 46.86 -2.73 -29.70
CA CYS A 17 45.87 -1.75 -29.23
C CYS A 17 46.00 -0.39 -29.94
N SER A 18 47.22 0.06 -30.23
CA SER A 18 47.44 1.33 -30.96
C SER A 18 46.90 1.28 -32.38
N VAL A 19 47.14 0.18 -33.11
CA VAL A 19 46.65 0.02 -34.50
C VAL A 19 45.14 -0.17 -34.52
N LEU A 20 44.60 -0.96 -33.61
CA LEU A 20 43.16 -1.21 -33.48
C LEU A 20 42.39 -0.02 -32.86
N ARG A 21 43.08 1.06 -32.47
CA ARG A 21 42.52 2.19 -31.72
C ARG A 21 41.70 1.76 -30.50
N ALA A 22 42.10 0.66 -29.87
CA ALA A 22 41.47 0.10 -28.70
C ALA A 22 42.16 0.61 -27.43
N GLU A 23 41.38 0.98 -26.42
CA GLU A 23 41.94 1.42 -25.14
C GLU A 23 42.53 0.23 -24.37
N ARG A 24 43.80 0.33 -23.96
CA ARG A 24 44.50 -0.74 -23.23
C ARG A 24 43.83 -1.11 -21.90
N SER A 25 43.20 -0.14 -21.24
CA SER A 25 42.44 -0.33 -20.00
C SER A 25 41.29 -1.31 -20.20
N SER A 26 40.56 -1.17 -21.31
CA SER A 26 39.45 -2.04 -21.71
C SER A 26 39.93 -3.46 -22.04
N TYR A 27 41.11 -3.61 -22.66
CA TYR A 27 41.70 -4.93 -22.93
C TYR A 27 42.07 -5.68 -21.64
N HIS A 28 42.65 -4.98 -20.66
CA HIS A 28 42.98 -5.57 -19.36
C HIS A 28 41.77 -5.71 -18.42
N TYR A 29 40.65 -5.06 -18.73
CA TYR A 29 39.46 -5.11 -17.91
C TYR A 29 38.80 -6.48 -17.99
N ARG A 30 38.88 -7.24 -16.90
CA ARG A 30 38.06 -8.44 -16.70
C ARG A 30 36.78 -8.06 -15.97
N GLY A 31 35.65 -8.12 -16.66
CA GLY A 31 34.34 -7.93 -16.05
C GLY A 31 34.10 -8.91 -14.90
N LYS A 32 33.86 -8.41 -13.69
CA LYS A 32 33.48 -9.23 -12.53
C LYS A 32 32.00 -9.62 -12.62
N GLY A 33 31.68 -10.58 -13.49
CA GLY A 33 30.31 -11.02 -13.73
C GLY A 33 30.10 -12.48 -13.35
N THR A 34 29.77 -12.77 -12.08
CA THR A 34 29.22 -14.09 -11.68
C THR A 34 28.41 -14.04 -10.37
N GLY A 35 28.83 -13.29 -9.34
CA GLY A 35 28.16 -13.30 -8.03
C GLY A 35 26.83 -12.53 -7.90
N GLN A 36 26.10 -12.28 -8.99
CA GLN A 36 24.77 -11.63 -8.91
C GLN A 36 23.61 -12.62 -8.89
N ALA A 37 23.72 -13.75 -9.59
CA ALA A 37 22.64 -14.73 -9.70
C ALA A 37 22.39 -15.42 -8.34
N ASP A 38 23.44 -15.95 -7.72
CA ASP A 38 23.37 -16.66 -6.43
C ASP A 38 22.84 -15.75 -5.31
N LEU A 39 23.31 -14.49 -5.30
CA LEU A 39 22.86 -13.49 -4.35
C LEU A 39 21.38 -13.13 -4.54
N LYS A 40 20.93 -12.96 -5.78
CA LYS A 40 19.50 -12.70 -6.08
C LYS A 40 18.65 -13.89 -5.63
N GLN A 41 19.11 -15.10 -5.92
CA GLN A 41 18.43 -16.33 -5.51
C GLN A 41 18.31 -16.44 -3.99
N ARG A 42 19.41 -16.22 -3.27
CA ARG A 42 19.41 -16.28 -1.81
C ARG A 42 18.52 -15.22 -1.16
N ILE A 43 18.52 -14.00 -1.71
CA ILE A 43 17.61 -12.93 -1.26
C ILE A 43 16.14 -13.35 -1.45
N LYS A 44 15.80 -13.99 -2.58
CA LYS A 44 14.43 -14.49 -2.83
C LYS A 44 14.03 -15.58 -1.83
N GLU A 45 14.91 -16.51 -1.51
CA GLU A 45 14.66 -17.57 -0.52
C GLU A 45 14.35 -17.01 0.87
N ILE A 46 15.18 -16.05 1.34
CA ILE A 46 14.97 -15.39 2.64
C ILE A 46 13.67 -14.59 2.63
N ALA A 47 13.39 -13.85 1.55
CA ALA A 47 12.17 -13.08 1.40
C ALA A 47 10.91 -13.96 1.34
N GLY A 48 10.98 -15.13 0.69
CA GLY A 48 9.89 -16.10 0.62
C GLY A 48 9.59 -16.74 1.97
N THR A 49 10.63 -17.11 2.72
CA THR A 49 10.48 -17.72 4.06
C THR A 49 9.99 -16.70 5.09
N ARG A 50 10.43 -15.44 4.99
CA ARG A 50 10.14 -14.38 5.97
C ARG A 50 9.61 -13.12 5.28
N VAL A 51 8.38 -13.21 4.77
CA VAL A 51 7.72 -12.17 3.94
C VAL A 51 7.72 -10.77 4.55
N ARG A 52 7.77 -10.62 5.89
CA ARG A 52 7.82 -9.30 6.56
C ARG A 52 9.21 -8.68 6.68
N TYR A 53 10.25 -9.36 6.18
CA TYR A 53 11.63 -8.87 6.31
C TYR A 53 11.95 -7.89 5.19
N GLY A 54 12.32 -6.66 5.59
CA GLY A 54 12.88 -5.67 4.67
C GLY A 54 14.36 -5.94 4.37
N TYR A 55 14.90 -5.24 3.38
CA TYR A 55 16.29 -5.41 2.92
C TYR A 55 17.34 -5.34 4.05
N ARG A 56 17.12 -4.53 5.10
CA ARG A 56 18.04 -4.41 6.25
C ARG A 56 18.15 -5.72 7.03
N ARG A 57 17.02 -6.40 7.27
CA ARG A 57 17.01 -7.70 7.97
C ARG A 57 17.60 -8.80 7.10
N ILE A 58 17.33 -8.76 5.80
CA ILE A 58 17.93 -9.70 4.84
C ILE A 58 19.44 -9.51 4.78
N HIS A 59 19.94 -8.27 4.77
CA HIS A 59 21.37 -7.98 4.78
C HIS A 59 22.08 -8.55 6.02
N VAL A 60 21.49 -8.42 7.22
CA VAL A 60 22.03 -9.02 8.45
C VAL A 60 22.08 -10.55 8.36
N LEU A 61 21.06 -11.20 7.78
CA LEU A 61 21.07 -12.65 7.59
C LEU A 61 22.15 -13.09 6.60
N LEU A 62 22.30 -12.38 5.49
CA LEU A 62 23.37 -12.63 4.52
C LEU A 62 24.75 -12.46 5.15
N GLN A 63 24.96 -11.46 6.02
CA GLN A 63 26.23 -11.31 6.74
C GLN A 63 26.51 -12.48 7.69
N ARG A 64 25.48 -13.00 8.38
CA ARG A 64 25.62 -14.18 9.25
C ARG A 64 25.93 -15.46 8.47
N GLU A 65 25.47 -15.53 7.23
CA GLU A 65 25.80 -16.61 6.28
C GLU A 65 27.19 -16.44 5.62
N GLY A 66 27.96 -15.42 6.01
CA GLY A 66 29.33 -15.19 5.52
C GLY A 66 29.42 -14.34 4.25
N TRP A 67 28.31 -13.77 3.76
CA TRP A 67 28.35 -12.92 2.58
C TRP A 67 28.92 -11.52 2.91
N ALA A 68 30.12 -11.23 2.40
CA ALA A 68 30.76 -9.92 2.51
C ALA A 68 30.14 -8.89 1.54
N ILE A 69 28.88 -8.50 1.78
CA ILE A 69 28.12 -7.62 0.89
C ILE A 69 27.68 -6.34 1.60
N ASN A 70 27.77 -5.21 0.90
CA ASN A 70 27.25 -3.93 1.37
C ASN A 70 25.71 -3.89 1.32
N GLY A 71 25.07 -3.39 2.38
CA GLY A 71 23.62 -3.22 2.43
C GLY A 71 23.02 -2.39 1.29
N LYS A 72 23.77 -1.43 0.70
CA LYS A 72 23.34 -0.69 -0.49
C LYS A 72 23.11 -1.61 -1.70
N ARG A 73 23.96 -2.63 -1.86
CA ARG A 73 23.84 -3.62 -2.94
C ARG A 73 22.62 -4.50 -2.73
N VAL A 74 22.37 -4.96 -1.49
CA VAL A 74 21.17 -5.71 -1.14
C VAL A 74 19.91 -4.89 -1.41
N TYR A 75 19.90 -3.61 -1.01
CA TYR A 75 18.78 -2.71 -1.28
C TYR A 75 18.47 -2.57 -2.77
N ARG A 76 19.50 -2.36 -3.61
CA ARG A 76 19.34 -2.24 -5.06
C ARG A 76 18.70 -3.50 -5.66
N LEU A 77 19.25 -4.69 -5.34
CA LEU A 77 18.73 -5.97 -5.82
C LEU A 77 17.31 -6.24 -5.32
N TYR A 78 17.03 -5.93 -4.05
CA TYR A 78 15.72 -6.08 -3.44
C TYR A 78 14.66 -5.20 -4.13
N LYS A 79 15.03 -3.98 -4.54
CA LYS A 79 14.17 -3.08 -5.33
C LYS A 79 13.98 -3.59 -6.76
N GLU A 80 15.04 -4.02 -7.44
CA GLU A 80 14.97 -4.58 -8.80
C GLU A 80 14.07 -5.82 -8.88
N MET A 81 14.06 -6.64 -7.82
CA MET A 81 13.22 -7.84 -7.73
C MET A 81 11.78 -7.57 -7.26
N GLY A 82 11.40 -6.30 -7.01
CA GLY A 82 10.05 -5.94 -6.59
C GLY A 82 9.67 -6.44 -5.19
N LEU A 83 10.63 -6.78 -4.34
CA LEU A 83 10.37 -7.37 -3.01
C LEU A 83 9.94 -6.35 -1.95
N GLN A 84 9.66 -5.10 -2.34
CA GLN A 84 9.35 -4.03 -1.39
C GLN A 84 8.07 -4.32 -0.60
N LEU A 85 8.21 -4.29 0.73
CA LEU A 85 7.07 -4.40 1.64
C LEU A 85 6.09 -3.25 1.41
N ARG A 86 4.81 -3.58 1.19
CA ARG A 86 3.74 -2.59 1.15
C ARG A 86 3.54 -1.99 2.54
N LYS A 87 3.64 -0.66 2.66
CA LYS A 87 3.42 0.09 3.91
C LYS A 87 2.00 -0.08 4.48
N LYS A 88 1.01 -0.36 3.63
CA LYS A 88 -0.38 -0.60 4.04
C LYS A 88 -0.82 -1.92 3.44
N ALA A 89 -1.22 -2.86 4.30
CA ALA A 89 -2.02 -3.99 3.85
C ALA A 89 -3.30 -3.45 3.21
N PRO A 90 -3.77 -4.01 2.07
CA PRO A 90 -5.08 -3.63 1.55
C PRO A 90 -6.10 -3.80 2.67
N LYS A 91 -6.84 -2.73 2.99
CA LYS A 91 -7.95 -2.82 3.95
C LYS A 91 -8.88 -3.90 3.41
N ARG A 92 -8.89 -5.07 4.05
CA ARG A 92 -9.82 -6.15 3.71
C ARG A 92 -11.21 -5.58 3.99
N ARG A 93 -11.90 -5.13 2.95
CA ARG A 93 -13.32 -4.70 3.03
C ARG A 93 -14.15 -5.98 3.20
N VAL A 94 -14.13 -6.55 4.40
CA VAL A 94 -14.75 -7.86 4.71
C VAL A 94 -16.26 -7.85 4.54
N LYS A 95 -16.93 -6.70 4.37
CA LYS A 95 -18.38 -6.64 4.22
C LYS A 95 -18.82 -5.62 3.18
N ALA A 96 -18.62 -5.96 1.91
CA ALA A 96 -19.54 -5.52 0.86
C ALA A 96 -20.43 -6.74 0.52
N LYS A 97 -21.24 -7.20 1.48
CA LYS A 97 -22.44 -7.93 1.07
C LYS A 97 -23.19 -6.96 0.18
N LEU A 98 -23.49 -7.37 -1.05
CA LEU A 98 -24.40 -6.67 -1.94
C LEU A 98 -25.67 -6.43 -1.11
N ARG A 99 -25.84 -5.21 -0.59
CA ARG A 99 -27.12 -4.83 0.00
C ARG A 99 -28.05 -4.80 -1.20
N GLU A 100 -29.14 -5.58 -1.15
CA GLU A 100 -30.22 -5.45 -2.13
C GLU A 100 -30.51 -3.97 -2.32
N GLY A 101 -30.69 -3.55 -3.58
CA GLY A 101 -30.86 -2.15 -3.93
C GLY A 101 -31.94 -1.54 -3.05
N ARG A 102 -31.61 -0.45 -2.35
CA ARG A 102 -32.60 0.25 -1.51
C ARG A 102 -33.77 0.63 -2.41
N CYS A 103 -34.99 0.24 -2.05
CA CYS A 103 -36.19 0.72 -2.74
C CYS A 103 -36.17 2.26 -2.71
N ALA A 104 -36.31 2.88 -3.88
CA ALA A 104 -36.40 4.33 -3.96
C ALA A 104 -37.74 4.77 -3.36
N ALA A 105 -37.73 5.82 -2.53
CA ALA A 105 -38.95 6.40 -2.00
C ALA A 105 -39.80 6.96 -3.14
N SER A 106 -41.10 6.69 -3.08
CA SER A 106 -42.07 7.07 -4.11
C SER A 106 -42.85 8.34 -3.76
N ARG A 107 -42.89 8.71 -2.47
CA ARG A 107 -43.59 9.89 -1.93
C ARG A 107 -42.90 10.43 -0.68
N VAL A 108 -43.29 11.63 -0.26
CA VAL A 108 -42.87 12.22 1.02
C VAL A 108 -43.28 11.28 2.16
N ASN A 109 -42.39 11.06 3.13
CA ASN A 109 -42.60 10.18 4.29
C ASN A 109 -42.69 8.67 3.98
N ASP A 110 -42.27 8.25 2.78
CA ASP A 110 -42.28 6.83 2.42
C ASP A 110 -41.10 6.08 3.04
N VAL A 111 -39.90 6.66 2.98
CA VAL A 111 -38.68 6.07 3.54
C VAL A 111 -37.82 7.16 4.19
N TRP A 112 -37.53 6.97 5.47
CA TRP A 112 -36.58 7.79 6.22
C TRP A 112 -35.22 7.12 6.30
N ALA A 113 -34.17 7.90 6.09
CA ALA A 113 -32.81 7.52 6.38
C ALA A 113 -32.41 8.14 7.72
N MET A 114 -31.92 7.33 8.65
CA MET A 114 -31.36 7.82 9.91
C MET A 114 -29.87 7.51 10.01
N ASP A 115 -29.13 8.42 10.62
CA ASP A 115 -27.71 8.24 10.93
C ASP A 115 -27.33 9.00 12.20
N PHE A 116 -26.17 8.64 12.77
CA PHE A 116 -25.56 9.34 13.89
C PHE A 116 -24.34 10.13 13.44
N VAL A 117 -24.38 11.44 13.62
CA VAL A 117 -23.21 12.30 13.50
C VAL A 117 -22.52 12.38 14.85
N HIS A 118 -21.20 12.20 14.86
CA HIS A 118 -20.37 12.34 16.05
C HIS A 118 -19.63 13.66 16.02
N ASP A 119 -19.70 14.41 17.12
CA ASP A 119 -18.99 15.68 17.28
C ASP A 119 -18.36 15.77 18.68
N GLN A 120 -17.50 16.77 18.89
CA GLN A 120 -16.85 17.04 20.16
C GLN A 120 -16.88 18.53 20.45
N LEU A 121 -17.40 18.89 21.63
CA LEU A 121 -17.40 20.27 22.08
C LEU A 121 -15.96 20.73 22.36
N ALA A 122 -15.71 22.03 22.21
CA ALA A 122 -14.41 22.63 22.56
C ALA A 122 -14.00 22.36 24.01
N THR A 123 -14.97 22.16 24.90
CA THR A 123 -14.76 21.81 26.32
C THR A 123 -14.36 20.34 26.54
N GLY A 124 -14.38 19.49 25.50
CA GLY A 124 -13.95 18.10 25.55
C GLY A 124 -15.05 17.02 25.50
N PRO A 125 -16.28 17.22 26.02
CA PRO A 125 -17.34 16.23 25.92
C PRO A 125 -17.69 15.88 24.47
N LYS A 126 -17.88 14.58 24.21
CA LYS A 126 -18.35 14.07 22.92
C LYS A 126 -19.87 14.16 22.84
N LEU A 127 -20.36 14.67 21.73
CA LEU A 127 -21.77 14.77 21.39
C LEU A 127 -22.11 13.77 20.27
N ARG A 128 -23.33 13.24 20.30
CA ARG A 128 -23.92 12.52 19.19
C ARG A 128 -25.15 13.27 18.73
N VAL A 129 -25.37 13.34 17.44
CA VAL A 129 -26.56 13.95 16.85
C VAL A 129 -27.27 12.89 16.04
N LEU A 130 -28.49 12.56 16.42
CA LEU A 130 -29.38 11.73 15.62
C LEU A 130 -29.97 12.61 14.51
N THR A 131 -29.68 12.26 13.27
CA THR A 131 -30.24 12.92 12.09
C THR A 131 -31.16 11.95 11.38
N VAL A 132 -32.41 12.33 11.20
CA VAL A 132 -33.39 11.62 10.37
C VAL A 132 -33.66 12.49 9.16
N VAL A 133 -33.70 11.90 7.97
CA VAL A 133 -33.96 12.63 6.72
C VAL A 133 -34.93 11.84 5.87
N ASP A 134 -35.97 12.50 5.38
CA ASP A 134 -36.85 11.93 4.38
C ASP A 134 -36.12 11.80 3.04
N THR A 135 -36.05 10.58 2.51
CA THR A 135 -35.23 10.30 1.33
C THR A 135 -35.81 10.87 0.04
N PHE A 136 -37.12 11.16 0.02
CA PHE A 136 -37.81 11.79 -1.10
C PHE A 136 -37.66 13.33 -1.06
N SER A 137 -38.16 13.99 -0.02
CA SER A 137 -38.18 15.46 0.07
C SER A 137 -36.86 16.10 0.51
N ARG A 138 -35.92 15.31 1.04
CA ARG A 138 -34.69 15.78 1.72
C ARG A 138 -34.94 16.64 2.97
N TYR A 139 -36.19 16.77 3.39
CA TYR A 139 -36.53 17.44 4.63
C TYR A 139 -36.12 16.57 5.83
N SER A 140 -35.62 17.20 6.89
CA SER A 140 -35.15 16.53 8.11
C SER A 140 -36.24 16.58 9.17
N PRO A 141 -36.94 15.47 9.50
CA PRO A 141 -37.90 15.46 10.59
C PRO A 141 -37.28 15.70 11.96
N ALA A 142 -36.05 15.21 12.18
CA ALA A 142 -35.42 15.24 13.48
C ALA A 142 -33.91 15.45 13.37
N VAL A 143 -33.41 16.41 14.14
CA VAL A 143 -31.99 16.66 14.38
C VAL A 143 -31.80 16.84 15.88
N VAL A 144 -31.49 15.74 16.58
CA VAL A 144 -31.49 15.73 18.05
C VAL A 144 -30.06 15.52 18.58
N PRO A 145 -29.44 16.53 19.21
CA PRO A 145 -28.15 16.38 19.86
C PRO A 145 -28.29 15.84 21.30
N ARG A 146 -27.51 14.82 21.64
CA ARG A 146 -27.36 14.31 23.03
C ARG A 146 -25.93 13.84 23.31
N PHE A 147 -25.48 13.93 24.55
CA PHE A 147 -24.18 13.38 24.96
C PHE A 147 -24.15 11.84 24.93
N ARG A 148 -25.31 11.21 25.15
CA ARG A 148 -25.50 9.75 25.08
C ARG A 148 -26.87 9.47 24.46
N PHE A 149 -26.92 8.42 23.65
CA PHE A 149 -28.16 7.87 23.11
C PHE A 149 -28.26 6.41 23.53
N ARG A 150 -29.40 6.04 24.13
CA ARG A 150 -29.83 4.65 24.34
C ARG A 150 -30.95 4.34 23.35
N ALA A 151 -31.31 3.06 23.22
CA ALA A 151 -32.39 2.66 22.32
C ALA A 151 -33.73 3.36 22.60
N PRO A 152 -34.18 3.54 23.86
CA PRO A 152 -35.43 4.28 24.13
C PRO A 152 -35.38 5.73 23.64
N ASP A 153 -34.25 6.42 23.84
CA ASP A 153 -34.10 7.81 23.39
C ASP A 153 -34.26 7.95 21.85
N VAL A 154 -33.97 6.90 21.09
CA VAL A 154 -34.15 6.88 19.63
C VAL A 154 -35.60 6.60 19.27
N ILE A 155 -36.26 5.71 20.01
CA ILE A 155 -37.69 5.39 19.81
C ILE A 155 -38.51 6.65 20.05
N ASP A 156 -38.30 7.35 21.16
CA ASP A 156 -39.01 8.58 21.50
C ASP A 156 -38.91 9.63 20.36
N VAL A 157 -37.69 9.84 19.83
CA VAL A 157 -37.47 10.80 18.74
C VAL A 157 -38.17 10.37 17.44
N LEU A 158 -38.25 9.07 17.16
CA LEU A 158 -38.95 8.56 15.99
C LEU A 158 -40.48 8.63 16.15
N GLU A 159 -40.99 8.38 17.36
CA GLU A 159 -42.40 8.51 17.70
C GLU A 159 -42.85 9.98 17.59
N ASP A 160 -42.10 10.91 18.17
CA ASP A 160 -42.34 12.35 18.05
C ASP A 160 -42.37 12.79 16.57
N ALA A 161 -41.36 12.39 15.80
CA ALA A 161 -41.27 12.69 14.37
C ALA A 161 -42.41 12.07 13.55
N SER A 162 -42.94 10.92 13.97
CA SER A 162 -44.07 10.26 13.34
C SER A 162 -45.39 10.96 13.66
N CYS A 163 -45.61 11.31 14.94
CA CYS A 163 -46.80 12.01 15.39
C CYS A 163 -46.98 13.38 14.71
N ASP A 164 -45.90 14.13 14.55
CA ASP A 164 -45.93 15.43 13.87
C ASP A 164 -46.32 15.34 12.38
N ARG A 165 -46.17 14.16 11.76
CA ARG A 165 -46.48 13.95 10.33
C ARG A 165 -47.71 13.09 10.05
N GLY A 166 -48.18 12.30 11.01
CA GLY A 166 -49.42 11.53 10.91
C GLY A 166 -50.69 12.36 11.12
N ARG A 167 -50.56 13.65 11.50
CA ARG A 167 -51.68 14.59 11.74
C ARG A 167 -51.99 15.53 10.56
N ARG A 168 -51.50 15.25 9.34
CA ARG A 168 -51.80 16.04 8.13
C ARG A 168 -52.39 15.19 7.02
#